data_AF-A0A1J3G3S8-F1
#
_entry.id   AF-A0A1J3G3S8-F1
#
_cell.length_a   1.000
_cell.length_b   1.000
_cell.length_c   1.000
_cell.angle_alpha   90.00
_cell.angle_beta   90.00
_cell.angle_gamma   90.00
#
_symmetry.space_group_name_H-M   'P 1'
#
loop_
_entity.id
_entity.type
_entity.pdbx_description
1 polymer ?
#
loop_
_entity_poly.entity_id
_entity_poly.type
_entity_poly.pdbx_seq_one_letter_code
_entity_poly.pdbx_strand_id
1 'polypeptide(L)' 'YDECQRKYGNANAWRYCTDVFDYLTLSAIIDGTVLCVHGGLSPDVRTIDQIRLIERNCEIPHEGPFCDLMWSDPEDI' A
#
# COMPACT_ATOMS: atom_id res chain seq x y z
N TYR A 1 7.41 6.20 -14.36
CA TYR A 1 8.25 5.95 -15.55
C TYR A 1 8.88 7.24 -16.08
N ASP A 2 8.10 8.21 -16.57
CA ASP A 2 8.60 9.39 -17.31
C ASP A 2 9.69 10.19 -16.58
N GLU A 3 9.54 10.39 -15.28
CA GLU A 3 10.54 11.08 -14.46
C GLU A 3 11.88 10.33 -14.47
N CYS A 4 11.85 9.01 -14.29
CA CYS A 4 13.06 8.18 -14.30
C CYS A 4 13.71 8.17 -15.69
N GLN A 5 12.91 8.06 -16.74
CA GLN A 5 13.40 8.12 -18.12
C GLN A 5 14.09 9.46 -18.40
N ARG A 6 13.48 10.58 -17.97
CA ARG A 6 14.03 11.93 -18.15
C ARG A 6 15.31 12.16 -17.35
N LYS A 7 15.40 11.64 -16.11
CA LYS A 7 16.53 11.88 -15.20
C LYS A 7 17.71 10.93 -15.44
N TYR A 8 17.46 9.67 -15.77
CA TYR A 8 18.48 8.61 -15.84
C TYR A 8 18.71 8.06 -17.25
N GLY A 9 17.94 8.52 -18.25
CA GLY A 9 18.05 8.09 -19.65
C GLY A 9 17.55 6.67 -19.93
N ASN A 10 17.00 5.98 -18.93
CA ASN A 10 16.41 4.66 -19.04
C ASN A 10 15.39 4.38 -17.92
N ALA A 11 14.69 3.27 -18.01
CA ALA A 11 13.64 2.87 -17.10
C ALA A 11 14.10 2.04 -15.87
N ASN A 12 15.40 1.77 -15.73
CA ASN A 12 15.87 0.84 -14.68
C ASN A 12 15.55 1.36 -13.28
N ALA A 13 15.76 2.65 -13.04
CA ALA A 13 15.42 3.26 -11.74
C ALA A 13 13.92 3.09 -11.41
N TRP A 14 13.03 3.27 -12.39
CA TRP A 14 11.60 3.05 -12.20
C TRP A 14 11.32 1.58 -11.86
N ARG A 15 11.90 0.63 -12.61
CA ARG A 15 11.73 -0.81 -12.37
C ARG A 15 12.21 -1.22 -10.98
N TYR A 16 13.38 -0.75 -10.56
CA TYR A 16 13.90 -1.07 -9.22
C TYR A 16 13.05 -0.45 -8.11
N CYS A 17 12.52 0.76 -8.32
CA CYS A 17 11.59 1.36 -7.36
C CYS A 17 10.30 0.56 -7.27
N THR A 18 9.69 0.15 -8.39
CA THR A 18 8.47 -0.68 -8.35
C THR A 18 8.73 -2.01 -7.67
N ASP A 19 9.85 -2.67 -7.97
CA ASP A 19 10.24 -3.91 -7.31
C ASP A 19 10.38 -3.72 -5.78
N VAL A 20 10.87 -2.57 -5.31
CA VAL A 20 10.97 -2.27 -3.87
C VAL A 20 9.61 -1.94 -3.25
N PHE A 21 8.71 -1.29 -3.99
CA PHE A 21 7.40 -0.90 -3.47
C PHE A 21 6.54 -2.10 -3.08
N ASP A 22 6.63 -3.21 -3.80
CA ASP A 22 5.94 -4.47 -3.48
C ASP A 22 6.34 -5.04 -2.10
N TYR A 23 7.51 -4.67 -1.56
CA TYR A 23 7.96 -5.12 -0.24
C TYR A 23 7.54 -4.20 0.91
N LEU A 24 6.97 -3.02 0.63
CA LEU A 24 6.56 -2.09 1.67
C LEU A 24 5.45 -2.69 2.55
N THR A 25 5.45 -2.30 3.82
CA THR A 25 4.43 -2.73 4.79
C THR A 25 3.12 -1.97 4.56
N LEU A 26 1.98 -2.68 4.68
CA LEU A 26 0.65 -2.07 4.51
C LEU A 26 0.23 -1.16 5.65
N SER A 27 0.65 -1.48 6.88
CA SER A 27 0.23 -0.76 8.07
C SER A 27 1.25 -0.88 9.20
N ALA A 28 1.13 0.00 10.18
CA ALA A 28 1.91 -0.04 11.42
C ALA A 28 1.01 0.19 12.64
N ILE A 29 1.39 -0.39 13.78
CA ILE A 29 0.79 -0.06 15.07
C ILE A 29 1.78 0.79 15.84
N ILE A 30 1.42 2.03 16.13
CA ILE A 30 2.23 2.97 16.91
C ILE A 30 1.82 2.88 18.38
N ASP A 31 2.81 2.73 19.26
CA ASP A 31 2.65 2.63 20.72
C ASP A 31 1.59 1.62 21.18
N GLY A 32 1.34 0.57 20.38
CA GLY A 32 0.32 -0.44 20.68
C GLY A 32 -1.13 0.05 20.61
N THR A 33 -1.38 1.28 20.15
CA THR A 33 -2.68 1.95 20.28
C THR A 33 -3.22 2.54 18.98
N VAL A 34 -2.35 3.00 18.08
CA VAL A 34 -2.77 3.68 16.84
C VAL A 34 -2.43 2.82 15.63
N LEU A 35 -3.44 2.47 14.84
CA LEU A 35 -3.25 1.86 13.52
C LEU A 35 -2.97 2.97 12.50
N CYS A 36 -1.84 2.88 11.81
CA CYS A 36 -1.48 3.77 10.71
C CYS A 36 -1.55 3.02 9.37
N VAL A 37 -2.28 3.58 8.42
CA VAL A 37 -2.49 3.10 7.05
C VAL A 37 -2.38 4.29 6.09
N HIS A 38 -2.24 4.04 4.79
CA HIS A 38 -2.14 5.12 3.80
C HIS A 38 -3.52 5.76 3.50
N GLY A 39 -4.52 4.92 3.22
CA GLY A 39 -5.90 5.33 2.99
C GLY A 39 -6.72 5.17 4.26
N GLY A 40 -7.45 4.06 4.38
CA GLY A 40 -8.44 3.89 5.43
C GLY A 40 -8.77 2.44 5.76
N LEU A 41 -10.04 2.22 6.13
CA LEU A 41 -10.54 0.92 6.57
C LEU A 41 -11.11 0.12 5.39
N SER A 42 -11.04 -1.21 5.49
CA SER A 42 -11.68 -2.13 4.54
C SER A 42 -12.90 -2.80 5.17
N PRO A 43 -14.01 -3.01 4.44
CA PRO A 43 -15.13 -3.83 4.91
C PRO A 43 -14.74 -5.28 5.19
N ASP A 44 -13.67 -5.78 4.57
CA ASP A 44 -13.17 -7.15 4.71
C ASP A 44 -12.14 -7.31 5.84
N VAL A 45 -11.68 -6.21 6.43
CA VAL A 45 -10.72 -6.18 7.54
C VAL A 45 -11.40 -5.67 8.82
N ARG A 46 -11.77 -6.61 9.69
CA ARG A 46 -12.37 -6.35 11.01
C ARG A 46 -11.37 -6.43 12.17
N THR A 47 -10.24 -7.10 11.97
CA THR A 47 -9.18 -7.22 12.98
C THR A 47 -7.80 -6.95 12.38
N ILE A 48 -6.87 -6.45 13.20
CA ILE A 48 -5.49 -6.18 12.75
C ILE A 48 -4.79 -7.45 12.26
N ASP A 49 -5.10 -8.60 12.87
CA ASP A 49 -4.49 -9.86 12.48
C ASP A 49 -4.88 -10.30 11.05
N GLN A 50 -6.01 -9.84 10.52
CA GLN A 50 -6.37 -10.09 9.11
C GLN A 50 -5.44 -9.38 8.14
N ILE A 51 -4.94 -8.18 8.49
CA ILE A 51 -3.97 -7.45 7.66
C ILE A 51 -2.68 -8.27 7.49
N ARG A 52 -2.29 -9.06 8.51
CA ARG A 52 -1.08 -9.90 8.48
C ARG A 52 -1.18 -11.05 7.47
N LEU A 53 -2.40 -11.41 7.04
CA LEU A 53 -2.66 -12.50 6.12
C LEU A 53 -2.69 -12.06 4.64
N ILE A 54 -2.61 -10.75 4.38
CA ILE A 54 -2.63 -10.21 3.02
C ILE A 54 -1.29 -10.51 2.34
N GLU A 55 -1.34 -11.21 1.20
CA GLU A 55 -0.20 -11.35 0.30
C GLU A 55 0.04 -10.00 -0.38
N ARG A 56 1.10 -9.32 0.05
CA ARG A 56 1.38 -7.93 -0.35
C ARG A 56 2.51 -7.79 -1.37
N ASN A 57 3.27 -8.86 -1.62
CA ASN A 57 4.40 -8.83 -2.55
C ASN A 57 3.93 -8.93 -4.00
N CYS A 58 3.12 -7.96 -4.40
CA CYS A 58 2.51 -7.83 -5.70
C CYS A 58 2.05 -6.39 -5.94
N GLU A 59 1.77 -6.08 -7.20
CA GLU A 59 1.05 -4.86 -7.57
C GLU A 59 -0.30 -4.81 -6.86
N ILE A 60 -0.68 -3.61 -6.39
CA ILE A 60 -1.93 -3.39 -5.65
C ILE A 60 -3.12 -3.83 -6.53
N PRO A 61 -3.97 -4.75 -6.08
CA PRO A 61 -5.17 -5.16 -6.81
C PRO A 61 -6.15 -4.00 -7.01
N HIS A 62 -7.07 -4.12 -7.97
CA HIS A 62 -8.12 -3.12 -8.19
C HIS A 62 -9.23 -3.14 -7.13
N GLU A 63 -9.34 -4.20 -6.34
CA GLU A 63 -10.37 -4.38 -5.30
C GLU A 63 -9.85 -5.22 -4.12
N GLY A 64 -10.59 -5.21 -3.02
CA GLY A 64 -10.32 -6.01 -1.83
C GLY A 64 -9.41 -5.31 -0.82
N PRO A 65 -9.02 -6.02 0.25
CA PRO A 65 -8.50 -5.39 1.46
C PRO A 65 -7.16 -4.68 1.28
N PHE A 66 -6.31 -5.10 0.33
CA PHE A 66 -5.07 -4.38 0.01
C PHE A 66 -5.39 -3.03 -0.66
N CYS A 67 -6.29 -3.01 -1.65
CA CYS A 67 -6.74 -1.79 -2.32
C CYS A 67 -7.35 -0.80 -1.31
N ASP A 68 -8.29 -1.27 -0.50
CA ASP A 68 -9.01 -0.45 0.48
C ASP A 68 -8.07 0.22 1.50
N LEU A 69 -7.09 -0.53 2.04
CA LEU A 69 -6.13 0.01 3.01
C LEU A 69 -5.26 1.14 2.41
N MET A 70 -5.10 1.18 1.08
CA MET A 70 -4.34 2.22 0.38
C MET A 70 -5.20 3.39 -0.10
N TRP A 71 -6.50 3.18 -0.36
CA TRP A 71 -7.32 4.14 -1.13
C TRP A 71 -8.66 4.51 -0.49
N SER A 72 -9.07 3.89 0.60
CA SER A 72 -10.34 4.26 1.26
C SER A 72 -10.23 5.63 1.94
N ASP A 73 -11.24 6.47 1.72
CA ASP A 73 -11.38 7.79 2.31
C ASP A 73 -12.52 7.81 3.35
N PRO A 74 -12.48 8.71 4.36
CA PRO A 74 -13.63 8.98 5.21
C PRO A 74 -14.75 9.67 4.43
N GLU A 75 -16.00 9.47 4.83
CA GLU A 75 -17.11 10.28 4.32
C GLU A 75 -16.96 11.74 4.77
N ASP A 76 -17.21 12.67 3.85
CA ASP A 76 -17.37 14.09 4.16
C ASP A 76 -18.63 14.26 5.03
N ILE A 77 -18.45 14.76 6.26
CA ILE A 77 -19.54 15.06 7.22
C ILE A 77 -20.27 16.34 6.82
#